data_AF-A0A9D4FL30-F1
#
_entry.id   AF-A0A9D4FL30-F1
#
_cell.length_a   1.000
_cell.length_b   1.000
_cell.length_c   1.000
_cell.angle_alpha   90.00
_cell.angle_beta   90.00
_cell.angle_gamma   90.00
#
_symmetry.space_group_name_H-M   'P 1'
#
loop_
_entity.id
_entity.type
_entity.pdbx_description
1 polymer ?
#
loop_
_entity_poly.entity_id
_entity_poly.type
_entity_poly.pdbx_seq_one_letter_code
_entity_poly.pdbx_strand_id
1 'polypeptide(L)'
;MTFHVRRNKSLALFSVGFIVLLIVYREVKREYVISNLESRLAALEPRRPGRYVLEMMDKQAANFIDFDDNTILLYNRVPKTGSTSFAGIAYELCYKNKYHVLHVNITKNSHLLSVRDQLSFIHNISEWTERRPALYHGHFYFMDLKK
;
A
#
# COMPACT_ATOMS: atom_id res chain seq x y z
N MET A 1 44.61 -25.80 57.69
CA MET A 1 44.86 -24.76 56.67
C MET A 1 43.52 -24.13 56.31
N THR A 2 43.12 -23.07 57.02
CA THR A 2 41.78 -22.45 56.90
C THR A 2 41.85 -21.25 55.96
N PHE A 3 41.24 -21.38 54.77
CA PHE A 3 41.15 -20.30 53.78
C PHE A 3 40.05 -19.31 54.17
N HIS A 4 40.44 -18.12 54.61
CA HIS A 4 39.52 -16.98 54.76
C HIS A 4 39.26 -16.36 53.37
N VAL A 5 38.10 -16.68 52.77
CA VAL A 5 37.60 -15.99 51.59
C VAL A 5 37.17 -14.58 52.00
N ARG A 6 37.98 -13.57 51.64
CA ARG A 6 37.68 -12.16 51.88
C ARG A 6 36.56 -11.71 50.95
N ARG A 7 35.35 -11.60 51.48
CA ARG A 7 34.15 -11.20 50.74
C ARG A 7 34.25 -9.72 50.33
N ASN A 8 34.55 -9.46 49.05
CA ASN A 8 34.71 -8.12 48.47
C ASN A 8 33.36 -7.39 48.33
N LYS A 9 32.90 -6.74 49.41
CA LYS A 9 31.64 -5.96 49.46
C LYS A 9 31.58 -4.83 48.41
N SER A 10 32.74 -4.30 48.00
CA SER A 10 32.85 -3.26 46.97
C SER A 10 32.34 -3.72 45.60
N LEU A 11 32.66 -4.94 45.18
CA LEU A 11 32.24 -5.50 43.88
C LEU A 11 30.72 -5.67 43.79
N ALA A 12 30.08 -6.02 44.91
CA ALA A 12 28.62 -6.18 44.99
C ALA A 12 27.87 -4.83 44.93
N LEU A 13 28.47 -3.74 45.42
CA LEU A 13 27.87 -2.41 45.33
C LEU A 13 27.91 -1.88 43.88
N PHE A 14 29.01 -2.10 43.16
CA PHE A 14 29.13 -1.73 41.75
C PHE A 14 28.16 -2.51 40.86
N SER A 15 27.96 -3.82 41.11
CA SER A 15 27.01 -4.62 40.33
C SER A 15 25.56 -4.19 40.54
N VAL A 16 25.17 -3.84 41.77
CA VAL A 16 23.83 -3.30 42.05
C VAL A 16 23.64 -1.94 41.38
N GLY A 17 24.62 -1.04 41.45
CA GLY A 17 24.57 0.26 40.78
C GLY A 17 24.41 0.12 39.25
N PHE A 18 25.12 -0.83 38.65
CA PHE A 18 25.01 -1.12 37.21
C PHE A 18 23.63 -1.66 36.84
N ILE A 19 23.06 -2.56 37.65
CA ILE A 19 21.70 -3.09 37.43
C ILE A 19 20.65 -1.97 37.51
N VAL A 20 20.77 -1.08 38.51
CA VAL A 20 19.86 0.08 38.64
C VAL A 20 19.97 1.00 37.43
N LEU A 21 21.19 1.28 36.96
CA LEU A 21 21.41 2.07 35.75
C LEU A 21 20.76 1.44 34.51
N LEU A 22 20.87 0.11 34.35
CA LEU A 22 20.23 -0.60 33.25
C LEU A 22 18.70 -0.53 33.33
N ILE A 23 18.12 -0.62 34.53
CA ILE A 23 16.66 -0.49 34.73
C ILE A 23 16.22 0.92 34.32
N VAL A 24 16.89 1.96 34.82
CA VAL A 24 16.58 3.36 34.49
C VAL A 24 16.72 3.60 32.98
N TYR A 25 17.80 3.12 32.37
CA TYR A 25 18.00 3.23 30.92
C TYR A 25 16.86 2.56 30.13
N ARG A 26 16.38 1.40 30.58
CA ARG A 26 15.27 0.69 29.93
C ARG A 26 13.96 1.44 30.06
N GLU A 27 13.66 2.07 31.19
CA GLU A 27 12.43 2.85 31.35
C GLU A 27 12.44 4.11 30.49
N VAL A 28 13.53 4.87 30.47
CA VAL A 28 13.65 6.06 29.60
C VAL A 28 13.53 5.68 28.12
N LYS A 29 14.17 4.58 27.71
CA LYS A 29 14.05 4.08 26.33
C LYS A 29 12.63 3.62 26.00
N ARG A 30 11.92 3.03 26.96
CA ARG A 30 10.53 2.59 26.80
C ARG A 30 9.62 3.78 26.54
N GLU A 31 9.73 4.83 27.34
CA GLU A 31 8.95 6.07 27.19
C GLU A 31 9.21 6.72 25.83
N TYR A 32 10.47 6.83 25.43
CA TYR A 32 10.84 7.38 24.12
C TYR A 32 10.25 6.57 22.95
N VAL A 33 10.28 5.24 23.04
CA VAL A 33 9.73 4.37 21.99
C VAL A 33 8.20 4.50 21.93
N ILE A 34 7.53 4.56 23.09
CA ILE A 34 6.08 4.75 23.16
C ILE A 34 5.68 6.10 22.56
N SER A 35 6.33 7.19 22.96
CA SER A 35 5.99 8.53 22.44
C SER A 35 6.20 8.65 20.93
N ASN A 36 7.26 8.02 20.40
CA ASN A 36 7.52 7.99 18.97
C ASN A 36 6.50 7.11 18.21
N LEU A 37 6.06 6.00 18.81
CA LEU A 37 4.99 5.17 18.24
C LEU A 37 3.65 5.92 18.24
N GLU A 38 3.28 6.58 19.33
CA GLU A 38 2.06 7.37 19.44
C GLU A 38 2.05 8.53 18.43
N SER A 39 3.18 9.22 18.26
CA SER A 39 3.30 10.30 17.26
C SER A 39 3.12 9.79 15.84
N ARG A 40 3.66 8.60 15.53
CA ARG A 40 3.47 7.93 14.24
C ARG A 40 2.05 7.43 14.06
N LEU A 41 1.42 6.91 15.12
CA LEU A 41 0.04 6.46 15.10
C LEU A 41 -0.92 7.64 14.87
N ALA A 42 -0.67 8.78 15.52
CA ALA A 42 -1.43 10.02 15.32
C ALA A 42 -1.24 10.60 13.90
N ALA A 43 -0.05 10.47 13.32
CA ALA A 43 0.20 10.82 11.92
C ALA A 43 -0.48 9.84 10.92
N LEU A 44 -0.73 8.61 11.37
CA LEU A 44 -1.41 7.56 10.61
C LEU A 44 -2.92 7.47 10.92
N GLU A 45 -3.43 8.21 11.91
CA GLU A 45 -4.87 8.26 12.17
C GLU A 45 -5.53 8.74 10.88
N PRO A 46 -6.36 7.89 10.24
CA PRO A 46 -6.98 8.26 8.99
C PRO A 46 -7.85 9.48 9.29
N ARG A 47 -7.52 10.60 8.62
CA ARG A 47 -8.35 11.79 8.61
C ARG A 47 -9.77 11.31 8.31
N ARG A 48 -10.65 11.34 9.31
CA ARG A 48 -12.01 10.80 9.15
C ARG A 48 -12.57 11.43 7.87
N PRO A 49 -12.95 10.62 6.87
CA PRO A 49 -13.50 11.18 5.64
C PRO A 49 -14.63 12.11 6.04
N GLY A 50 -14.60 13.35 5.55
CA GLY A 50 -15.61 14.34 5.91
C GLY A 50 -17.00 13.78 5.65
N ARG A 51 -18.01 14.24 6.40
CA ARG A 51 -19.40 13.74 6.30
C ARG A 51 -19.92 13.65 4.85
N TYR A 52 -19.47 14.55 3.98
CA TYR A 52 -19.70 14.52 2.54
C TYR A 52 -19.16 13.26 1.85
N VAL A 53 -17.92 12.87 2.14
CA VAL A 53 -17.31 11.67 1.56
C VAL A 53 -18.02 10.41 2.05
N LEU A 54 -18.41 10.36 3.32
CA LEU A 54 -19.21 9.25 3.85
C LEU A 54 -20.57 9.15 3.16
N GLU A 55 -21.27 10.27 2.97
CA GLU A 55 -22.56 10.28 2.28
C GLU A 55 -22.42 9.89 0.78
N MET A 56 -21.34 10.32 0.13
CA MET A 56 -21.04 9.89 -1.24
C MET A 56 -20.71 8.40 -1.28
N MET A 57 -19.91 7.88 -0.34
CA MET A 57 -19.59 6.45 -0.25
C MET A 57 -20.84 5.61 0.01
N ASP A 58 -21.80 6.08 0.81
CA ASP A 58 -23.04 5.36 1.12
C ASP A 58 -24.00 5.34 -0.09
N LYS A 59 -24.11 6.47 -0.81
CA LYS A 59 -24.87 6.54 -2.08
C LYS A 59 -24.23 5.72 -3.21
N GLN A 60 -22.90 5.55 -3.19
CA GLN A 60 -22.17 4.72 -4.16
C GLN A 60 -22.15 3.25 -3.75
N ALA A 61 -22.17 2.94 -2.45
CA ALA A 61 -22.38 1.60 -1.89
C ALA A 61 -23.73 1.02 -2.35
N ALA A 62 -24.77 1.85 -2.40
CA ALA A 62 -26.08 1.48 -2.93
C ALA A 62 -26.09 1.21 -4.45
N ASN A 63 -25.07 1.72 -5.19
CA ASN A 63 -24.86 1.47 -6.62
C ASN A 63 -23.62 0.63 -6.88
N PHE A 64 -23.25 -0.27 -5.96
CA PHE A 64 -22.13 -1.16 -6.20
C PHE A 64 -22.44 -1.99 -7.44
N ILE A 65 -21.72 -1.68 -8.51
CA ILE A 65 -21.63 -2.56 -9.67
C ILE A 65 -20.97 -3.81 -9.13
N ASP A 66 -21.72 -4.92 -9.11
CA ASP A 66 -21.16 -6.23 -8.83
C ASP A 66 -20.17 -6.53 -9.96
N PHE A 67 -18.89 -6.33 -9.67
CA PHE A 67 -17.84 -6.59 -10.64
C PHE A 67 -17.68 -8.11 -10.71
N ASP A 68 -18.22 -8.69 -11.78
CA ASP A 68 -18.08 -10.11 -12.05
C ASP A 68 -16.62 -10.49 -12.32
N ASP A 69 -16.33 -11.79 -12.29
CA ASP A 69 -15.00 -12.31 -12.59
C ASP A 69 -14.56 -12.02 -14.05
N ASN A 70 -15.45 -11.53 -14.92
CA ASN A 70 -15.15 -11.14 -16.30
C ASN A 70 -14.87 -9.64 -16.48
N THR A 71 -14.93 -8.87 -15.40
CA THR A 71 -14.84 -7.41 -15.46
C THR A 71 -13.44 -6.97 -15.87
N ILE A 72 -13.39 -6.04 -16.82
CA ILE A 72 -12.17 -5.37 -17.26
C ILE A 72 -12.34 -3.86 -17.10
N LEU A 73 -11.43 -3.24 -16.35
CA LEU A 73 -11.34 -1.79 -16.21
C LEU A 73 -10.15 -1.25 -17.01
N LEU A 74 -10.42 -0.34 -17.94
CA LEU A 74 -9.39 0.33 -18.72
C LEU A 74 -9.14 1.73 -18.17
N TYR A 75 -7.97 1.92 -17.57
CA TYR A 75 -7.52 3.20 -17.03
C TYR A 75 -6.48 3.85 -17.96
N ASN A 76 -6.99 4.58 -18.96
CA ASN A 76 -6.21 5.42 -19.86
C ASN A 76 -5.69 6.67 -19.12
N ARG A 77 -4.59 6.49 -18.39
CA ARG A 77 -4.06 7.49 -17.46
C ARG A 77 -3.39 8.68 -18.16
N VAL A 78 -3.72 9.88 -17.67
CA VAL A 78 -3.08 11.14 -18.11
C VAL A 78 -1.78 11.36 -17.32
N PRO A 79 -0.69 11.81 -17.96
CA PRO A 79 0.54 12.17 -17.26
C PRO A 79 0.33 13.34 -16.27
N LYS A 80 1.05 13.31 -15.15
CA LYS A 80 1.10 14.42 -14.17
C LYS A 80 -0.22 14.77 -13.45
N THR A 81 -1.18 13.84 -13.42
CA THR A 81 -2.47 14.01 -12.73
C THR A 81 -2.59 13.24 -11.40
N GLY A 82 -1.47 12.80 -10.82
CA GLY A 82 -1.50 11.86 -9.69
C GLY A 82 -1.84 10.42 -10.10
N SER A 83 -1.87 10.13 -11.41
CA SER A 83 -2.20 8.79 -11.93
C SER A 83 -1.26 7.68 -11.46
N THR A 84 -0.01 8.00 -11.15
CA THR A 84 0.94 7.04 -10.57
C THR A 84 0.54 6.65 -9.16
N SER A 85 0.11 7.61 -8.35
CA SER A 85 -0.36 7.37 -6.98
C SER A 85 -1.62 6.50 -7.00
N PHE A 86 -2.56 6.79 -7.89
CA PHE A 86 -3.76 5.95 -8.05
C PHE A 86 -3.43 4.52 -8.50
N ALA A 87 -2.53 4.35 -9.47
CA ALA A 87 -2.10 3.02 -9.90
C ALA A 87 -1.40 2.24 -8.76
N GLY A 88 -0.64 2.94 -7.89
CA GLY A 88 -0.04 2.34 -6.70
C GLY A 88 -1.08 1.71 -5.77
N ILE A 89 -2.17 2.43 -5.48
CA ILE A 89 -3.29 1.91 -4.68
C ILE A 89 -3.89 0.67 -5.33
N ALA A 90 -4.07 0.70 -6.66
CA ALA A 90 -4.59 -0.46 -7.38
C ALA A 90 -3.68 -1.69 -7.24
N TYR A 91 -2.36 -1.53 -7.28
CA TYR A 91 -1.40 -2.63 -7.06
C TYR A 91 -1.44 -3.16 -5.61
N GLU A 92 -1.60 -2.31 -4.61
CA GLU A 92 -1.67 -2.75 -3.21
C GLU A 92 -2.94 -3.56 -2.92
N LEU A 93 -4.07 -3.20 -3.55
CA LEU A 93 -5.36 -3.84 -3.32
C LEU A 93 -5.59 -5.10 -4.16
N CYS A 94 -4.86 -5.29 -5.26
CA CYS A 94 -5.15 -6.35 -6.22
C CYS A 94 -5.05 -7.76 -5.63
N TYR A 95 -4.07 -7.99 -4.73
CA TYR A 95 -3.90 -9.27 -4.07
C TYR A 95 -5.07 -9.58 -3.11
N LYS A 96 -5.49 -8.60 -2.31
CA LYS A 96 -6.57 -8.77 -1.32
C LYS A 96 -7.92 -8.97 -2.00
N ASN A 97 -8.15 -8.24 -3.08
CA ASN A 97 -9.43 -8.21 -3.79
C ASN A 97 -9.48 -9.16 -4.99
N LYS A 98 -8.45 -9.99 -5.19
CA LYS A 98 -8.37 -11.05 -6.22
C LYS A 98 -8.60 -10.55 -7.66
N TYR A 99 -8.00 -9.43 -8.01
CA TYR A 99 -7.96 -8.94 -9.40
C TYR A 99 -6.52 -8.71 -9.85
N HIS A 100 -6.32 -8.49 -11.15
CA HIS A 100 -5.01 -8.26 -11.74
C HIS A 100 -4.81 -6.80 -12.16
N VAL A 101 -3.59 -6.29 -12.01
CA VAL A 101 -3.22 -4.95 -12.50
C VAL A 101 -2.11 -5.08 -13.53
N LEU A 102 -2.36 -4.58 -14.74
CA LEU A 102 -1.42 -4.68 -15.86
C LEU A 102 -1.10 -3.29 -16.40
N HIS A 103 0.18 -3.03 -16.64
CA HIS A 103 0.63 -1.80 -17.28
C HIS A 103 0.73 -1.99 -18.79
N VAL A 104 0.06 -1.14 -19.56
CA VAL A 104 0.12 -1.10 -21.02
C VAL A 104 1.23 -0.14 -21.43
N ASN A 105 2.28 -0.70 -22.03
CA ASN A 105 3.37 0.09 -22.59
C ASN A 105 3.16 0.30 -24.09
N ILE A 106 3.43 1.51 -24.58
CA ILE A 106 3.29 1.85 -26.00
C ILE A 106 4.61 2.38 -26.52
N THR A 107 5.01 1.83 -27.67
CA THR A 107 6.25 2.21 -28.34
C THR A 107 6.33 3.72 -28.56
N LYS A 108 7.50 4.30 -28.26
CA LYS A 108 7.78 5.74 -28.35
C LYS A 108 6.89 6.63 -27.46
N ASN A 109 6.16 6.07 -26.49
CA ASN A 109 5.15 6.80 -25.73
C ASN A 109 4.12 7.50 -26.62
N SER A 110 3.85 6.93 -27.82
CA SER A 110 2.76 7.40 -28.65
C SER A 110 1.45 7.20 -27.89
N HIS A 111 0.65 8.26 -27.77
CA HIS A 111 -0.67 8.13 -27.16
C HIS A 111 -1.68 7.47 -28.12
N LEU A 112 -1.37 7.46 -29.42
CA LEU A 112 -2.19 6.87 -30.47
C LEU A 112 -1.65 5.47 -30.80
N LEU A 113 -2.51 4.48 -30.66
CA LEU A 113 -2.29 3.12 -31.16
C LEU A 113 -2.69 3.06 -32.63
N SER A 114 -1.94 2.32 -33.45
CA SER A 114 -2.37 2.03 -34.82
C SER A 114 -3.64 1.16 -34.80
N VAL A 115 -4.44 1.17 -35.87
CA VAL A 115 -5.65 0.32 -35.95
C VAL A 115 -5.32 -1.15 -35.69
N ARG A 116 -4.18 -1.62 -36.21
CA ARG A 116 -3.70 -2.98 -35.98
C ARG A 116 -3.39 -3.26 -34.50
N ASP A 117 -2.72 -2.32 -33.83
CA ASP A 117 -2.39 -2.47 -32.42
C ASP A 117 -3.64 -2.37 -31.54
N GLN A 118 -4.62 -1.54 -31.91
CA GLN A 118 -5.92 -1.46 -31.23
C GLN A 118 -6.64 -2.81 -31.32
N LEU A 119 -6.77 -3.39 -32.51
CA LEU A 119 -7.38 -4.72 -32.69
C LEU A 119 -6.65 -5.80 -31.89
N SER A 120 -5.31 -5.77 -31.91
CA SER A 120 -4.50 -6.74 -31.17
C SER A 120 -4.66 -6.57 -29.66
N PHE A 121 -4.70 -5.33 -29.17
CA PHE A 121 -4.94 -5.02 -27.76
C PHE A 121 -6.33 -5.48 -27.31
N ILE A 122 -7.36 -5.15 -28.08
CA ILE A 122 -8.76 -5.53 -27.81
C ILE A 122 -8.88 -7.05 -27.74
N HIS A 123 -8.32 -7.77 -28.72
CA HIS A 123 -8.32 -9.23 -28.74
C HIS A 123 -7.59 -9.82 -27.52
N ASN A 124 -6.43 -9.25 -27.16
CA ASN A 124 -5.67 -9.74 -26.01
C ASN A 124 -6.45 -9.55 -24.69
N ILE A 125 -7.09 -8.40 -24.47
CA ILE A 125 -7.88 -8.19 -23.25
C ILE A 125 -9.20 -8.98 -23.30
N SER A 126 -9.75 -9.26 -24.48
CA SER A 126 -10.99 -10.04 -24.65
C SER A 126 -10.83 -11.55 -24.52
N GLU A 127 -9.65 -12.09 -24.82
CA GLU A 127 -9.43 -13.55 -24.76
C GLU A 127 -8.63 -13.99 -23.53
N TRP A 128 -7.93 -13.07 -22.86
CA TRP A 128 -7.08 -13.44 -21.72
C TRP A 128 -7.88 -13.62 -20.41
N THR A 129 -8.65 -14.71 -20.36
CA THR A 129 -9.55 -15.06 -19.25
C THR A 129 -8.81 -15.30 -17.93
N GLU A 130 -7.62 -15.90 -17.95
CA GLU A 130 -6.80 -16.18 -16.76
C GLU A 130 -6.36 -14.93 -15.98
N ARG A 131 -6.44 -13.74 -16.61
CA ARG A 131 -6.07 -12.47 -15.98
C ARG A 131 -7.26 -11.66 -15.52
N ARG A 132 -8.48 -12.21 -15.59
CA ARG A 132 -9.69 -11.52 -15.15
C ARG A 132 -10.04 -11.88 -13.71
N PRO A 133 -10.65 -10.97 -12.95
CA PRO A 133 -10.94 -9.56 -13.30
C PRO A 133 -9.65 -8.72 -13.35
N ALA A 134 -9.62 -7.69 -14.22
CA ALA A 134 -8.39 -6.98 -14.54
C ALA A 134 -8.54 -5.45 -14.62
N LEU A 135 -7.51 -4.73 -14.17
CA LEU A 135 -7.30 -3.30 -14.40
C LEU A 135 -6.08 -3.10 -15.29
N TYR A 136 -6.30 -2.60 -16.51
CA TYR A 136 -5.23 -2.21 -17.43
C TYR A 136 -5.01 -0.71 -17.34
N HIS A 137 -3.77 -0.27 -17.07
CA HIS A 137 -3.42 1.15 -17.02
C HIS A 137 -2.28 1.51 -17.95
N GLY A 138 -2.36 2.66 -18.61
CA GLY A 138 -1.29 3.12 -19.50
C GLY A 138 -1.60 4.45 -20.16
N HIS A 139 -0.62 4.98 -20.89
CA HIS A 139 -0.70 6.30 -21.50
C HIS A 139 -1.19 6.22 -22.96
N PHE A 140 -2.49 5.99 -23.15
CA PHE A 140 -3.15 5.96 -24.46
C PHE A 140 -4.43 6.78 -24.51
N TYR A 141 -4.84 7.15 -25.73
CA TYR A 141 -6.14 7.76 -25.98
C TYR A 141 -7.28 6.77 -25.78
N PHE A 142 -8.48 7.32 -25.58
CA PHE A 142 -9.71 6.54 -25.58
C PHE A 142 -9.83 5.70 -26.86
N MET A 143 -10.25 4.45 -26.69
CA MET A 143 -10.59 3.53 -27.78
C MET A 143 -12.07 3.20 -27.68
N ASP A 144 -12.78 3.33 -28.79
CA ASP A 144 -14.17 2.93 -28.89
C ASP A 144 -14.23 1.41 -29.15
N LEU A 145 -14.73 0.66 -28.16
CA LEU A 145 -14.85 -0.80 -28.22
C LEU A 145 -16.16 -1.27 -28.84
N LYS A 146 -17.07 -0.35 -29.20
CA LYS A 146 -18.42 -0.67 -29.70
C LYS A 146 -18.55 -0.61 -31.22
N LYS A 147 -17.51 -0.17 -31.93
CA LYS A 147 -17.45 -0.10 -33.39
C LYS A 147 -16.60 -1.23 -33.95
#